data_AF-A0A962VHZ0-F1
#
_entry.id   AF-A0A962VHZ0-F1
#
_cell.length_a   1.000
_cell.length_b   1.000
_cell.length_c   1.000
_cell.angle_alpha   90.00
_cell.angle_beta   90.00
_cell.angle_gamma   90.00
#
_symmetry.space_group_name_H-M   'P 1'
#
loop_
_entity.id
_entity.type
_entity.pdbx_description
1 polymer ?
#
loop_
_entity_poly.entity_id
_entity_poly.type
_entity_poly.pdbx_seq_one_letter_code
_entity_poly.pdbx_strand_id
1 'polypeptide(L)'
;MLPLLLLGVTTLTTPLAQAADFIAKIGHLESTAQSRHVHLEKVAALVNERTGGAVELQIFPQGQLGSQREMTEGVQLGVLEATVSPAA
;
A
#
# COMPACT_ATOMS: atom_id res chain seq x y z
N MET A 1 34.88 -37.71 -32.41
CA MET A 1 33.67 -36.97 -32.81
C MET A 1 32.89 -36.62 -31.54
N LEU A 2 33.11 -35.40 -31.04
CA LEU A 2 32.47 -34.82 -29.84
C LEU A 2 30.94 -34.68 -30.06
N PRO A 3 30.11 -34.76 -28.99
CA PRO A 3 29.47 -33.53 -28.58
C PRO A 3 29.57 -33.27 -27.07
N LEU A 4 29.85 -32.00 -26.79
CA LEU A 4 29.98 -31.33 -25.51
C LEU A 4 28.58 -31.10 -24.95
N LEU A 5 28.24 -31.75 -23.83
CA LEU A 5 26.97 -31.53 -23.12
C LEU A 5 27.09 -30.28 -22.25
N LEU A 6 26.74 -29.13 -22.82
CA LEU A 6 26.66 -27.85 -22.12
C LEU A 6 25.36 -27.82 -21.28
N LEU A 7 25.44 -28.25 -20.02
CA LEU A 7 24.34 -28.18 -19.06
C LEU A 7 24.15 -26.70 -18.65
N GLY A 8 23.15 -26.05 -19.23
CA GLY A 8 22.84 -24.64 -19.02
C GLY A 8 22.53 -24.33 -17.55
N VAL A 9 23.34 -23.47 -16.95
CA VAL A 9 23.07 -22.87 -15.64
C VAL A 9 21.93 -21.87 -15.81
N THR A 10 20.70 -22.29 -15.54
CA THR A 10 19.57 -21.37 -15.36
C THR A 10 19.74 -20.69 -14.00
N THR A 11 20.29 -19.48 -13.98
CA THR A 11 20.29 -18.64 -12.78
C THR A 11 18.85 -18.29 -12.44
N LEU A 12 18.31 -18.91 -11.40
CA LEU A 12 17.02 -18.55 -10.82
C LEU A 12 17.19 -17.18 -10.16
N THR A 13 16.93 -16.11 -10.90
CA THR A 13 16.88 -14.75 -10.34
C THR A 13 15.58 -14.64 -9.56
N THR A 14 15.61 -15.01 -8.28
CA THR A 14 14.50 -14.75 -7.36
C THR A 14 14.40 -13.23 -7.19
N PRO A 15 13.29 -12.58 -7.56
CA PRO A 15 13.13 -11.18 -7.23
C PRO A 15 13.13 -11.07 -5.71
N LEU A 16 14.06 -10.29 -5.16
CA LEU A 16 14.03 -9.91 -3.76
C LEU A 16 12.74 -9.11 -3.55
N ALA A 17 11.77 -9.70 -2.88
CA ALA A 17 10.61 -8.97 -2.39
C ALA A 17 11.12 -7.95 -1.38
N GLN A 18 11.17 -6.68 -1.78
CA GLN A 18 11.59 -5.58 -0.92
C GLN A 18 10.40 -5.20 -0.03
N ALA A 19 10.53 -5.42 1.28
CA ALA A 19 9.54 -4.95 2.26
C ALA A 19 9.56 -3.41 2.32
N ALA A 20 8.41 -2.78 2.51
CA ALA A 20 8.33 -1.34 2.67
C ALA A 20 9.04 -0.90 3.97
N ASP A 21 9.82 0.18 3.89
CA ASP A 21 10.50 0.77 5.05
C ASP A 21 9.50 1.49 5.96
N PHE A 22 8.39 1.96 5.39
CA PHE A 22 7.32 2.63 6.11
C PHE A 22 5.94 2.26 5.56
N ILE A 23 5.01 1.94 6.47
CA ILE A 23 3.63 1.62 6.15
C ILE A 23 2.73 2.66 6.80
N ALA A 24 1.96 3.39 5.99
CA ALA A 24 0.94 4.32 6.47
C ALA A 24 -0.46 3.70 6.35
N LYS A 25 -1.13 3.52 7.48
CA LYS A 25 -2.52 3.04 7.55
C LYS A 25 -3.46 4.24 7.43
N ILE A 26 -4.33 4.20 6.43
CA ILE A 26 -5.26 5.29 6.10
C ILE A 26 -6.69 4.77 6.16
N GLY A 27 -7.46 5.24 7.14
CA GLY A 27 -8.87 4.88 7.28
C GLY A 27 -9.83 5.90 6.68
N HIS A 28 -10.93 5.44 6.08
CA HIS A 28 -12.02 6.31 5.62
C HIS A 28 -13.38 5.58 5.63
N LEU A 29 -14.48 6.34 5.55
CA LEU A 29 -15.84 5.79 5.72
C LEU A 29 -16.54 5.40 4.40
N GLU A 30 -16.06 5.86 3.25
CA GLU A 30 -16.74 5.55 1.99
C GLU A 30 -16.60 4.09 1.56
N SER A 31 -17.54 3.63 0.74
CA SER A 31 -17.42 2.36 0.02
C SER A 31 -16.34 2.43 -1.06
N THR A 32 -15.88 1.26 -1.50
CA THR A 32 -14.83 1.13 -2.51
C THR A 32 -15.24 1.67 -3.89
N ALA A 33 -16.54 1.82 -4.14
CA ALA A 33 -17.07 2.38 -5.39
C ALA A 33 -17.04 3.91 -5.45
N GLN A 34 -16.85 4.61 -4.32
CA GLN A 34 -16.85 6.06 -4.31
C GLN A 34 -15.55 6.64 -4.83
N SER A 35 -15.64 7.82 -5.47
CA SER A 35 -14.50 8.47 -6.11
C SER A 35 -13.33 8.68 -5.16
N ARG A 36 -13.58 9.03 -3.90
CA ARG A 36 -12.50 9.27 -2.91
C ARG A 36 -11.65 8.02 -2.68
N HIS A 37 -12.27 6.84 -2.55
CA HIS A 37 -11.56 5.58 -2.44
C HIS A 37 -10.69 5.32 -3.68
N VAL A 38 -11.29 5.42 -4.88
CA VAL A 38 -10.59 5.19 -6.15
C VAL A 38 -9.40 6.14 -6.32
N HIS A 39 -9.52 7.40 -5.88
CA HIS A 39 -8.40 8.34 -5.92
C HIS A 39 -7.34 8.02 -4.86
N LEU A 40 -7.71 7.54 -3.67
CA LEU A 40 -6.75 7.10 -2.65
C LEU A 40 -5.94 5.89 -3.12
N GLU A 41 -6.54 4.93 -3.81
CA GLU A 41 -5.81 3.81 -4.41
C GLU A 41 -4.79 4.29 -5.47
N LYS A 42 -5.16 5.29 -6.28
CA LYS A 42 -4.21 5.93 -7.22
C LYS A 42 -3.07 6.64 -6.50
N VAL A 43 -3.36 7.32 -5.39
CA VAL A 43 -2.32 7.95 -4.56
C VAL A 43 -1.40 6.89 -3.97
N ALA A 44 -1.94 5.77 -3.47
CA ALA A 44 -1.14 4.65 -2.96
C ALA A 44 -0.19 4.10 -4.03
N ALA A 45 -0.68 3.89 -5.25
CA ALA A 45 0.15 3.45 -6.38
C ALA A 45 1.27 4.45 -6.72
N LEU A 46 0.93 5.74 -6.81
CA LEU A 46 1.91 6.79 -7.10
C LEU A 46 2.97 6.95 -6.00
N VAL A 47 2.58 6.79 -4.74
CA VAL A 47 3.52 6.84 -3.61
C VAL A 47 4.46 5.65 -3.67
N ASN A 48 3.94 4.44 -3.89
CA ASN A 48 4.76 3.25 -4.03
C ASN A 48 5.77 3.41 -5.20
N GLU A 49 5.30 3.82 -6.39
CA GLU A 49 6.14 4.04 -7.57
C GLU A 49 7.23 5.08 -7.31
N ARG A 50 6.86 6.26 -6.80
CA ARG A 50 7.79 7.38 -6.61
C ARG A 50 8.77 7.18 -5.47
N THR A 51 8.47 6.28 -4.54
CA THR A 51 9.37 5.92 -3.44
C THR A 51 10.14 4.63 -3.70
N GLY A 52 9.98 4.01 -4.88
CA GLY A 52 10.62 2.73 -5.18
C GLY A 52 10.19 1.63 -4.20
N GLY A 53 8.96 1.67 -3.71
CA GLY A 53 8.40 0.74 -2.72
C GLY A 53 8.78 1.02 -1.27
N ALA A 54 9.55 2.07 -0.97
CA ALA A 54 9.93 2.39 0.42
C ALA A 54 8.74 2.83 1.28
N VAL A 55 7.68 3.38 0.67
CA VAL A 55 6.44 3.75 1.36
C VAL A 55 5.24 3.00 0.79
N GLU A 56 4.51 2.33 1.66
CA GLU A 56 3.24 1.67 1.35
C GLU A 56 2.08 2.41 2.03
N LEU A 57 1.02 2.72 1.28
CA LEU A 57 -0.23 3.22 1.84
C LEU A 57 -1.25 2.08 1.89
N GLN A 58 -1.64 1.67 3.10
CA GLN A 58 -2.69 0.68 3.32
C GLN A 58 -4.02 1.39 3.55
N ILE A 59 -4.96 1.18 2.64
CA ILE A 59 -6.26 1.85 2.65
C ILE A 59 -7.31 0.94 3.29
N PHE A 60 -7.97 1.45 4.34
CA PHE A 60 -9.00 0.75 5.09
C PHE A 60 -10.36 1.47 4.89
N PRO A 61 -11.15 1.06 3.89
CA PRO A 61 -12.44 1.69 3.56
C PRO A 61 -13.55 1.27 4.53
N GLN A 62 -14.75 1.82 4.34
CA GLN A 62 -15.99 1.39 5.01
C GLN A 62 -15.90 1.37 6.55
N GLY A 63 -15.07 2.25 7.15
CA GLY A 63 -14.95 2.34 8.60
C GLY A 63 -14.35 1.09 9.25
N GLN A 64 -13.52 0.32 8.53
CA GLN A 64 -12.83 -0.86 9.06
C GLN A 64 -11.97 -0.56 10.31
N LEU A 65 -11.53 0.68 10.47
CA LEU A 65 -10.74 1.15 11.62
C LEU A 65 -11.55 1.95 12.64
N GLY A 66 -12.88 1.96 12.52
CA GLY A 66 -13.79 2.68 13.42
C GLY A 66 -14.53 3.84 12.74
N SER A 67 -15.24 4.61 13.57
CA SER A 67 -15.94 5.83 13.16
C SER A 67 -14.97 6.96 12.79
N GLN A 68 -15.46 7.98 12.09
CA GLN A 68 -14.61 9.14 11.74
C GLN A 68 -13.98 9.79 12.97
N ARG A 69 -14.73 9.87 14.08
CA ARG A 69 -14.23 10.45 15.32
C ARG A 69 -13.07 9.64 15.89
N GLU A 70 -13.25 8.34 16.02
CA GLU A 70 -12.22 7.42 16.55
C GLU A 70 -10.97 7.44 15.66
N MET A 71 -11.13 7.44 14.33
CA MET A 71 -9.97 7.53 13.42
C MET A 71 -9.25 8.87 13.53
N THR A 72 -9.97 9.99 13.65
CA THR A 72 -9.35 11.31 13.86
C THR A 72 -8.58 11.37 15.19
N GLU A 73 -9.15 10.85 16.27
CA GLU A 73 -8.46 10.72 17.56
C GLU A 73 -7.23 9.79 17.43
N GLY A 74 -7.34 8.69 16.68
CA GLY A 74 -6.23 7.78 16.38
C GLY A 74 -5.08 8.45 15.64
N VAL A 75 -5.37 9.35 14.70
CA VAL A 75 -4.34 10.17 14.04
C VAL A 75 -3.68 11.14 15.03
N GLN A 76 -4.47 11.81 15.89
CA GLN A 76 -3.93 12.72 16.90
C GLN A 76 -3.01 12.02 17.91
N LEU A 77 -3.33 10.78 18.26
CA LEU A 77 -2.53 9.95 19.17
C LEU A 77 -1.35 9.25 18.48
N GLY A 78 -1.23 9.34 17.15
CA GLY A 78 -0.17 8.69 16.36
C GLY A 78 -0.34 7.18 16.19
N VAL A 79 -1.55 6.64 16.38
CA VAL A 79 -1.87 5.22 16.15
C VAL A 79 -2.20 4.94 14.68
N LEU A 80 -2.72 5.96 13.98
CA LEU A 80 -2.97 5.97 12.55
C LEU A 80 -2.17 7.09 11.89
N GLU A 81 -1.68 6.85 10.68
CA GLU A 81 -0.89 7.84 9.95
C GLU A 81 -1.78 8.88 9.27
N ALA A 82 -2.98 8.49 8.83
CA ALA A 82 -3.97 9.43 8.30
C ALA A 82 -5.41 8.90 8.37
N THR A 83 -6.36 9.81 8.22
CA THR A 83 -7.76 9.52 7.89
C THR A 83 -8.26 10.54 6.89
N VAL A 84 -9.22 10.16 6.05
CA VAL A 84 -9.88 11.10 5.13
C VAL A 84 -11.32 11.30 5.55
N SER A 85 -11.65 12.56 5.86
CA SER A 85 -13.02 12.92 6.20
C SER A 85 -13.93 12.82 4.98
N PRO A 86 -15.19 12.39 5.17
CA PRO A 86 -16.23 12.48 4.16
C PRO A 86 -16.38 13.90 3.60
N ALA A 87 -17.01 14.02 2.43
CA ALA A 87 -17.41 15.35 1.94
C ALA A 87 -18.50 15.88 2.88
N ALA A 88 -18.44 17.17 3.18
CA ALA A 88 -19.53 17.88 3.84
C ALA A 88 -20.76 17.99 2.93
#